data_AF-A0A9E5SNL5-F1
#
_entry.id   AF-A0A9E5SNL5-F1
#
_cell.length_a   1.000
_cell.length_b   1.000
_cell.length_c   1.000
_cell.angle_alpha   90.00
_cell.angle_beta   90.00
_cell.angle_gamma   90.00
#
_symmetry.space_group_name_H-M   'P 1'
#
loop_
_entity.id
_entity.type
_entity.pdbx_description
1 polymer ?
#
loop_
_entity_poly.entity_id
_entity_poly.type
_entity_poly.pdbx_seq_one_letter_code
_entity_poly.pdbx_strand_id
1 'polypeptide(L)'
;MKKPENSGENWSDILENLTRMRDKLIEINEKSGHIANYVAMRREIAELGWNGILAKYHPDVNISDPAAWPLFELYRYIKGTMDKR
;
A
#
# COMPACT_ATOMS: atom_id res chain seq x y z
N MET A 1 -32.79 39.66 16.55
CA MET A 1 -31.62 38.76 16.63
C MET A 1 -31.71 37.77 15.48
N LYS A 2 -30.81 37.84 14.50
CA LYS A 2 -30.68 36.79 13.47
C LYS A 2 -30.10 35.55 14.14
N LYS A 3 -30.75 34.39 13.98
CA LYS A 3 -30.20 33.10 14.40
C LYS A 3 -28.89 32.85 13.63
N PRO A 4 -27.84 32.29 14.27
CA PRO A 4 -26.64 31.90 13.55
C PRO A 4 -27.01 30.80 12.55
N GLU A 5 -26.60 31.00 11.30
CA GLU A 5 -26.72 30.03 10.23
C GLU A 5 -25.99 28.75 10.64
N ASN A 6 -26.67 27.63 10.44
CA ASN A 6 -26.22 26.30 10.76
C ASN A 6 -24.98 25.96 9.92
N SER A 7 -23.79 26.33 10.41
CA SER A 7 -22.49 25.92 9.87
C SER A 7 -22.09 24.52 10.36
N GLY A 8 -23.09 23.65 10.58
CA GLY A 8 -22.86 22.24 10.83
C GLY A 8 -22.33 21.61 9.56
N GLU A 9 -21.03 21.29 9.54
CA GLU A 9 -20.45 20.38 8.56
C GLU A 9 -21.41 19.20 8.38
N ASN A 10 -21.89 19.02 7.15
CA ASN A 10 -22.86 17.98 6.86
C ASN A 10 -22.13 16.64 6.89
N TRP A 11 -22.06 16.04 8.09
CA TRP A 11 -21.42 14.76 8.34
C TRP A 11 -21.92 13.66 7.41
N SER A 12 -23.17 13.74 6.95
CA SER A 12 -23.72 12.82 5.96
C SER A 12 -22.98 12.90 4.63
N ASP A 13 -22.74 14.11 4.13
CA ASP A 13 -22.04 14.33 2.85
C ASP A 13 -20.56 13.92 2.95
N ILE A 14 -19.96 14.11 4.13
CA ILE A 14 -18.58 13.66 4.41
C ILE A 14 -18.52 12.12 4.40
N LEU A 15 -19.45 11.45 5.08
CA LEU A 15 -19.52 9.99 5.12
C LEU A 15 -19.78 9.38 3.75
N GLU A 16 -20.66 9.98 2.95
CA GLU A 16 -20.94 9.54 1.59
C GLU A 16 -19.68 9.66 0.71
N ASN A 17 -18.96 10.78 0.81
CA ASN A 17 -17.71 10.96 0.06
C ASN A 17 -16.63 9.96 0.47
N LEU A 18 -16.46 9.69 1.77
CA LEU A 18 -15.51 8.69 2.26
C LEU A 18 -15.88 7.27 1.79
N THR A 19 -17.16 6.93 1.78
CA THR A 19 -17.65 5.64 1.30
C THR A 19 -17.36 5.48 -0.19
N ARG A 20 -17.65 6.51 -0.99
CA ARG A 20 -17.35 6.52 -2.43
C ARG A 20 -15.84 6.42 -2.72
N MET A 21 -15.00 7.07 -1.92
CA MET A 21 -13.55 6.94 -2.02
C MET A 21 -13.09 5.52 -1.69
N ARG A 22 -13.61 4.92 -0.63
CA ARG A 22 -13.35 3.50 -0.28
C ARG A 22 -13.67 2.58 -1.45
N ASP A 23 -14.84 2.73 -2.05
CA ASP A 23 -15.28 1.83 -3.13
C ASP A 23 -14.40 1.94 -4.37
N LYS A 24 -14.00 3.16 -4.74
CA LYS A 24 -13.03 3.38 -5.82
C LYS A 24 -11.68 2.74 -5.51
N LEU A 25 -11.21 2.83 -4.27
CA LEU A 25 -9.95 2.20 -3.87
C LEU A 25 -10.03 0.68 -3.94
N ILE A 26 -11.16 0.10 -3.54
CA ILE A 26 -11.42 -1.35 -3.68
C ILE A 26 -11.42 -1.74 -5.15
N GLU A 27 -12.16 -1.03 -6.00
CA GLU A 27 -12.23 -1.31 -7.44
C GLU A 27 -10.86 -1.20 -8.12
N ILE A 28 -10.09 -0.14 -7.83
CA ILE A 28 -8.73 0.03 -8.35
C ILE A 28 -7.84 -1.13 -7.88
N ASN A 29 -7.97 -1.54 -6.62
CA ASN A 29 -7.20 -2.65 -6.10
C ASN A 29 -7.57 -3.98 -6.77
N GLU A 30 -8.86 -4.28 -6.97
CA GLU A 30 -9.32 -5.48 -7.66
C GLU A 30 -8.79 -5.53 -9.10
N LYS A 31 -8.74 -4.39 -9.79
CA LYS A 31 -8.20 -4.28 -11.16
C LYS A 31 -6.68 -4.41 -11.23
N SER A 32 -5.97 -3.93 -10.22
CA SER A 32 -4.49 -3.83 -10.24
C SER A 32 -3.78 -4.93 -9.46
N GLY A 33 -4.48 -5.66 -8.59
CA GLY A 33 -3.92 -6.71 -7.74
C GLY A 33 -2.94 -6.22 -6.67
N HIS A 34 -2.86 -4.91 -6.41
CA HIS A 34 -1.80 -4.33 -5.57
C HIS A 34 -1.81 -4.81 -4.11
N ILE A 35 -2.99 -4.99 -3.49
CA ILE A 35 -3.11 -5.56 -2.13
C ILE A 35 -2.68 -7.02 -2.13
N ALA A 36 -3.05 -7.79 -3.16
CA ALA A 36 -2.63 -9.19 -3.26
C ALA A 36 -1.10 -9.29 -3.36
N ASN A 37 -0.48 -8.45 -4.19
CA ASN A 37 0.98 -8.35 -4.30
C ASN A 37 1.62 -7.91 -2.99
N TYR A 38 1.09 -6.89 -2.32
CA TYR A 38 1.57 -6.44 -1.02
C TYR A 38 1.52 -7.56 0.04
N VAL A 39 0.40 -8.29 0.11
CA VAL A 39 0.23 -9.43 1.03
C VAL A 39 1.21 -10.55 0.69
N ALA A 40 1.39 -10.87 -0.59
CA ALA A 40 2.34 -11.88 -1.05
C ALA A 40 3.78 -11.51 -0.66
N MET A 41 4.21 -10.28 -0.94
CA MET A 41 5.56 -9.80 -0.59
C MET A 41 5.80 -9.82 0.92
N ARG A 42 4.80 -9.48 1.74
CA ARG A 42 4.89 -9.60 3.20
C ARG A 42 5.06 -11.04 3.68
N ARG A 43 4.33 -11.99 3.07
CA ARG A 43 4.48 -13.41 3.37
C ARG A 43 5.87 -13.89 2.97
N GLU A 44 6.34 -13.52 1.79
CA GLU A 44 7.66 -13.90 1.31
C GLU A 44 8.79 -13.35 2.19
N ILE A 45 8.67 -12.10 2.67
CA ILE A 45 9.58 -11.53 3.68
C ILE A 45 9.57 -12.35 4.98
N ALA A 46 8.38 -12.78 5.44
CA ALA A 46 8.24 -13.54 6.68
C ALA A 46 8.78 -14.98 6.55
N GLU A 47 8.64 -15.59 5.37
CA GLU A 47 9.08 -16.96 5.08
C GLU A 47 10.60 -17.04 4.83
N LEU A 48 11.14 -16.13 4.02
CA LEU A 48 12.56 -16.14 3.63
C LEU A 48 13.46 -15.36 4.61
N GLY A 49 12.86 -14.48 5.41
CA GLY A 49 13.60 -13.46 6.16
C GLY A 49 14.27 -12.44 5.24
N TRP A 50 14.78 -11.36 5.83
CA TRP A 50 15.39 -10.28 5.05
C TRP A 50 16.64 -10.72 4.28
N ASN A 51 17.44 -11.61 4.85
CA ASN A 51 18.62 -12.16 4.18
C ASN A 51 18.25 -12.96 2.91
N GLY A 52 17.14 -13.70 2.95
CA GLY A 52 16.63 -14.41 1.76
C GLY A 52 16.14 -13.46 0.68
N ILE A 53 15.49 -12.34 1.07
CA ILE A 53 15.09 -11.30 0.13
C ILE A 53 16.31 -10.63 -0.51
N LEU A 54 17.37 -10.32 0.26
CA LEU A 54 18.62 -9.80 -0.30
C LEU A 54 19.24 -10.78 -1.30
N ALA A 55 19.33 -12.06 -0.94
CA ALA A 55 19.91 -13.07 -1.82
C ALA A 55 19.11 -13.27 -3.12
N LYS A 56 17.80 -13.01 -3.11
CA LYS A 56 16.91 -13.25 -4.26
C LYS A 56 16.62 -12.02 -5.09
N TYR A 57 16.53 -10.83 -4.47
CA TYR A 57 16.00 -9.62 -5.10
C TYR A 57 16.96 -8.43 -5.09
N HIS A 58 18.13 -8.52 -4.44
CA HIS A 58 19.08 -7.40 -4.47
C HIS A 58 19.51 -7.06 -5.91
N PRO A 59 19.61 -5.78 -6.29
CA PRO A 59 19.98 -5.39 -7.65
C PRO A 59 21.34 -5.94 -8.10
N ASP A 60 22.28 -6.10 -7.17
CA ASP A 60 23.60 -6.71 -7.44
C ASP A 60 23.52 -8.22 -7.76
N VAL A 61 22.41 -8.88 -7.41
CA VAL A 61 22.15 -10.27 -7.79
C VAL A 61 21.37 -10.32 -9.11
N ASN A 62 20.45 -9.39 -9.33
CA ASN A 62 19.58 -9.35 -10.52
C ASN A 62 20.00 -8.25 -11.52
N ILE A 63 21.28 -8.20 -11.83
CA ILE A 63 21.90 -7.11 -12.63
C ILE A 63 21.30 -7.01 -14.04
N SER A 64 20.80 -8.12 -14.58
CA SER A 64 20.20 -8.19 -15.93
C SER A 64 18.74 -7.75 -15.99
N ASP A 65 18.06 -7.57 -14.85
CA ASP A 65 16.66 -7.17 -14.82
C ASP A 65 16.53 -5.64 -14.67
N PRO A 66 16.02 -4.92 -15.69
CA PRO A 66 15.84 -3.47 -15.60
C PRO A 66 14.86 -3.03 -14.50
N ALA A 67 14.02 -3.94 -14.00
CA ALA A 67 13.09 -3.70 -12.90
C ALA A 67 13.64 -4.13 -11.53
N ALA A 68 14.88 -4.65 -11.44
CA ALA A 68 15.47 -5.12 -10.17
C ALA A 68 15.47 -4.05 -9.08
N TRP A 69 15.88 -2.83 -9.41
CA TRP A 69 15.90 -1.71 -8.48
C TRP A 69 14.49 -1.35 -7.97
N PRO A 70 13.51 -1.01 -8.84
CA PRO A 70 12.14 -0.73 -8.40
C PRO A 70 11.51 -1.85 -7.56
N LEU A 71 11.71 -3.11 -7.94
CA LEU A 71 11.16 -4.24 -7.19
C LEU A 71 11.81 -4.37 -5.81
N PHE A 72 13.13 -4.24 -5.72
CA PHE A 72 13.83 -4.29 -4.46
C PHE A 72 13.44 -3.14 -3.52
N GLU A 73 13.26 -1.93 -4.06
CA GLU A 73 12.77 -0.80 -3.27
C GLU A 73 11.38 -1.03 -2.69
N LEU A 74 10.50 -1.70 -3.45
CA LEU A 74 9.19 -2.08 -2.96
C LEU A 74 9.30 -3.08 -1.80
N TYR A 75 10.15 -4.10 -1.90
CA TYR A 75 10.44 -5.02 -0.79
C TYR A 75 10.98 -4.28 0.45
N ARG A 76 11.92 -3.35 0.26
CA ARG A 76 12.52 -2.55 1.33
C ARG A 76 11.49 -1.67 2.03
N TYR A 77 10.61 -1.02 1.26
CA TYR A 77 9.51 -0.22 1.80
C TYR A 77 8.57 -1.10 2.64
N ILE A 78 8.13 -2.24 2.10
CA ILE A 78 7.22 -3.16 2.79
C ILE A 78 7.85 -3.66 4.10
N LYS A 79 9.12 -4.09 4.09
CA LYS A 79 9.85 -4.48 5.31
C LYS A 79 9.84 -3.35 6.35
N GLY A 80 10.14 -2.13 5.94
CA GLY A 80 10.08 -0.96 6.81
C GLY A 80 8.70 -0.70 7.41
N THR A 81 7.61 -1.02 6.70
CA THR A 81 6.25 -0.95 7.28
C THR A 81 5.94 -2.08 8.26
N MET A 82 6.57 -3.24 8.11
CA MET A 82 6.42 -4.38 9.03
C MET A 82 7.13 -4.11 10.36
N ASP A 83 8.30 -3.49 10.33
CA ASP A 83 9.13 -3.22 11.52
C ASP A 83 8.61 -2.08 12.39
N LYS A 84 7.75 -1.22 11.83
CA LYS A 84 7.11 -0.10 12.55
C LYS A 84 5.87 -0.53 13.36
N ARG A 85 5.46 -1.79 13.26
CA ARG A 85 4.36 -2.38 14.04
C ARG A 85 4.92 -3.15 15.24
#